data_AF-A0A7V4G1V8-F1
#
_entry.id   AF-A0A7V4G1V8-F1
#
_cell.length_a   1.000
_cell.length_b   1.000
_cell.length_c   1.000
_cell.angle_alpha   90.00
_cell.angle_beta   90.00
_cell.angle_gamma   90.00
#
_symmetry.space_group_name_H-M   'P 1'
#
loop_
_entity.id
_entity.type
_entity.pdbx_description
1 polymer ?
#
loop_
_entity_poly.entity_id
_entity_poly.type
_entity_poly.pdbx_seq_one_letter_code
_entity_poly.pdbx_strand_id
1 'polypeptide(L)'
;MSSIGSPLVWGLFALVILVALALDLGVFHRKVRPVSTREAAIWVTVWCSLGLAFNVFVTIRYGLPKGMEFLQGWLLELALSADNVFVFLVILTYFRVAPEIQHKVLFWGIMGAVISRGVFIAIGAAAIQRFHWVLYLLGAFLVFTAIKILVQEDKPMDPSRNLVLRAFRRLVPMTPDFVDAKFFARHEGR
;
A
#
# COMPACT_ATOMS: atom_id res chain seq x y z
N MET A 1 8.71 23.57 -22.20
CA MET A 1 8.95 22.56 -21.14
C MET A 1 9.17 21.23 -21.86
N SER A 2 10.42 20.81 -22.00
CA SER A 2 10.79 19.53 -22.62
C SER A 2 10.22 18.39 -21.78
N SER A 3 9.24 17.65 -22.34
CA SER A 3 8.63 16.49 -21.70
C SER A 3 9.72 15.49 -21.35
N ILE A 4 9.88 15.19 -20.05
CA ILE A 4 10.95 14.33 -19.50
C ILE A 4 10.76 12.84 -19.90
N GLY A 5 9.79 12.53 -20.75
CA GLY A 5 9.69 11.24 -21.43
C GLY A 5 8.69 11.32 -22.57
N SER A 6 8.94 10.60 -23.66
CA SER A 6 7.90 10.39 -24.67
C SER A 6 6.77 9.55 -24.05
N PRO A 7 5.51 9.71 -24.48
CA PRO A 7 4.40 8.88 -24.01
C PRO A 7 4.69 7.36 -24.13
N LEU A 8 5.55 6.99 -25.08
CA LEU A 8 6.03 5.62 -25.27
C LEU A 8 6.93 5.13 -24.13
N VAL A 9 7.82 5.97 -23.59
CA VAL A 9 8.69 5.58 -22.45
C VAL A 9 7.86 5.33 -21.20
N TRP A 10 6.87 6.18 -20.93
CA TRP A 10 5.93 5.99 -19.82
C TRP A 10 5.05 4.75 -20.01
N GLY A 11 4.56 4.50 -21.23
CA GLY A 11 3.82 3.29 -21.56
C GLY A 11 4.65 2.02 -21.39
N LEU A 12 5.91 2.02 -21.84
CA LEU A 12 6.84 0.90 -21.68
C LEU A 12 7.18 0.66 -20.20
N PHE A 13 7.44 1.73 -19.44
CA PHE A 13 7.70 1.63 -18.00
C PHE A 13 6.51 1.02 -17.25
N ALA A 14 5.29 1.50 -17.53
CA ALA A 14 4.08 0.94 -16.96
C ALA A 14 3.90 -0.54 -17.34
N LEU A 15 4.17 -0.91 -18.60
CA LEU A 15 4.12 -2.30 -19.05
C LEU A 15 5.11 -3.19 -18.29
N VAL A 16 6.37 -2.73 -18.12
CA VAL A 16 7.39 -3.46 -17.37
C VAL A 16 6.95 -3.68 -15.93
N ILE A 17 6.40 -2.65 -15.27
CA ILE A 17 5.87 -2.79 -13.90
C ILE A 17 4.74 -3.81 -13.86
N LEU A 18 3.78 -3.74 -14.77
CA LEU A 18 2.64 -4.68 -14.81
C LEU A 18 3.10 -6.12 -15.04
N VAL A 19 4.08 -6.34 -15.92
CA VAL A 19 4.67 -7.66 -16.18
C VAL A 19 5.43 -8.16 -14.96
N ALA A 20 6.27 -7.32 -14.35
CA ALA A 20 7.01 -7.68 -13.14
C ALA A 20 6.06 -8.05 -11.99
N LEU A 21 4.98 -7.28 -11.80
CA LEU A 21 3.95 -7.53 -10.80
C LEU A 21 3.17 -8.82 -11.09
N ALA A 22 2.85 -9.10 -12.35
CA ALA A 22 2.21 -10.35 -12.77
C ALA A 22 3.11 -11.57 -12.54
N LEU A 23 4.42 -11.45 -12.80
CA LEU A 23 5.40 -12.51 -12.57
C LEU A 23 5.63 -12.76 -11.07
N ASP A 24 5.84 -11.71 -10.28
CA ASP A 24 6.10 -11.81 -8.84
C ASP A 24 4.92 -12.46 -8.10
N LEU A 25 3.70 -12.02 -8.40
CA LEU A 25 2.49 -12.52 -7.76
C LEU A 25 1.98 -13.85 -8.35
N GLY A 26 2.21 -14.09 -9.64
CA GLY A 26 1.73 -15.27 -10.36
C GLY A 26 2.64 -16.49 -10.25
N VAL A 27 3.96 -16.29 -10.19
CA VAL A 27 4.95 -17.37 -10.33
C VAL A 27 5.75 -17.62 -9.04
N PHE A 28 6.14 -16.57 -8.32
CA PHE A 28 7.21 -16.70 -7.30
C PHE A 28 6.76 -17.14 -5.90
N HIS A 29 5.48 -17.02 -5.52
CA HIS A 29 5.05 -17.27 -4.13
C HIS A 29 3.92 -18.29 -3.96
N ARG A 30 4.09 -19.48 -4.55
CA ARG A 30 3.12 -20.59 -4.41
C ARG A 30 3.20 -21.36 -3.09
N LYS A 31 4.22 -21.11 -2.25
CA LYS A 31 4.42 -21.79 -0.95
C LYS A 31 4.69 -20.77 0.15
N VAL A 32 3.65 -20.48 0.93
CA VAL A 32 3.75 -19.63 2.11
C VAL A 32 4.41 -20.45 3.22
N ARG A 33 5.72 -20.26 3.43
CA ARG A 33 6.31 -20.63 4.71
C ARG A 33 6.07 -19.46 5.67
N PRO A 34 5.56 -19.71 6.89
CA PRO A 34 5.48 -18.66 7.88
C PRO A 34 6.90 -18.22 8.24
N VAL A 35 7.31 -17.06 7.74
CA VAL A 35 8.59 -16.44 8.10
C VAL A 35 8.47 -15.97 9.55
N SER A 36 9.39 -16.41 10.41
CA SER A 36 9.42 -15.95 11.81
C SER A 36 9.68 -14.45 11.86
N THR A 37 9.11 -13.75 12.85
CA THR A 37 9.37 -12.32 13.09
C THR A 37 10.86 -12.00 13.19
N ARG A 38 11.65 -12.92 13.78
CA ARG A 38 13.10 -12.80 13.90
C ARG A 38 13.80 -12.88 12.54
N GLU A 39 13.36 -13.80 11.69
CA GLU A 39 13.92 -13.98 10.35
C GLU A 39 13.58 -12.77 9.45
N ALA A 40 12.33 -12.29 9.52
CA ALA A 40 11.92 -11.07 8.83
C ALA A 40 12.73 -9.84 9.27
N ALA A 41 12.96 -9.67 10.59
CA ALA A 41 13.76 -8.57 11.11
C ALA A 41 15.22 -8.62 10.63
N ILE A 42 15.81 -9.82 10.55
CA ILE A 42 17.16 -10.01 9.99
C ILE A 42 17.18 -9.58 8.52
N TRP A 43 16.23 -10.07 7.72
CA TRP A 43 16.16 -9.70 6.30
C TRP A 43 16.01 -8.20 6.09
N VAL A 44 15.11 -7.54 6.81
CA VAL A 44 14.96 -6.07 6.76
C VAL A 44 16.27 -5.38 7.11
N THR A 45 16.97 -5.82 8.16
CA THR A 45 18.25 -5.26 8.57
C THR A 45 19.33 -5.43 7.50
N VAL A 46 19.39 -6.60 6.86
CA VAL A 46 20.34 -6.87 5.77
C VAL A 46 20.07 -5.95 4.58
N TRP A 47 18.82 -5.83 4.13
CA TRP A 47 18.47 -4.96 3.02
C TRP A 47 18.69 -3.48 3.33
N CYS A 48 18.35 -3.04 4.54
CA CYS A 48 18.59 -1.67 4.98
C CYS A 48 20.08 -1.35 5.06
N SER A 49 20.89 -2.26 5.62
CA SER A 49 22.34 -2.07 5.70
C SER A 49 23.00 -2.04 4.32
N LEU A 50 22.54 -2.87 3.37
CA LEU A 50 23.00 -2.83 1.99
C LEU A 50 22.66 -1.50 1.30
N GLY A 51 21.44 -0.99 1.47
CA GLY A 51 21.01 0.31 0.93
C GLY A 51 21.83 1.47 1.49
N LEU A 52 22.09 1.47 2.80
CA LEU A 52 22.93 2.46 3.46
C LEU A 52 24.41 2.34 3.04
N ALA A 53 24.94 1.14 2.91
CA ALA A 53 26.30 0.92 2.42
C ALA A 53 26.47 1.46 0.99
N PHE A 54 25.46 1.24 0.13
CA PHE A 54 25.45 1.82 -1.20
C PHE A 54 25.34 3.36 -1.16
N ASN A 55 24.54 3.92 -0.25
CA ASN A 55 24.49 5.37 -0.06
C ASN A 55 25.86 5.97 0.34
N VAL A 56 26.58 5.32 1.24
CA VAL A 56 27.95 5.72 1.62
C VAL A 56 28.87 5.66 0.41
N PHE A 57 28.79 4.58 -0.39
CA PHE A 57 29.54 4.48 -1.64
C PHE A 57 29.24 5.63 -2.61
N VAL A 58 27.95 5.97 -2.81
CA VAL A 58 27.54 7.10 -3.66
C VAL A 58 28.09 8.42 -3.12
N THR A 59 28.03 8.62 -1.80
CA THR A 59 28.52 9.82 -1.13
C THR A 59 30.02 10.02 -1.31
N ILE A 60 30.81 8.94 -1.16
CA ILE A 60 32.26 8.97 -1.35
C ILE A 60 32.61 9.20 -2.82
N ARG A 61 31.89 8.56 -3.75
CA ARG A 61 32.26 8.57 -5.17
C ARG A 61 31.78 9.81 -5.93
N TYR A 62 30.59 10.30 -5.60
CA TYR A 62 29.88 11.37 -6.33
C TYR A 62 29.62 12.61 -5.47
N GLY A 63 30.07 12.61 -4.21
CA GLY A 63 29.95 13.74 -3.29
C GLY A 63 28.64 13.76 -2.50
N LEU A 64 28.62 14.61 -1.47
CA LEU A 64 27.52 14.75 -0.52
C LEU A 64 26.15 15.06 -1.15
N PRO A 65 26.04 15.96 -2.17
CA PRO A 65 24.73 16.26 -2.77
C PRO A 65 24.07 15.03 -3.40
N LYS A 66 24.83 14.21 -4.13
CA LYS A 66 24.33 12.99 -4.76
C LYS A 66 24.05 11.88 -3.74
N GLY A 67 24.86 11.79 -2.69
CA GLY A 67 24.57 10.97 -1.53
C GLY A 67 23.21 11.32 -0.91
N MET A 68 22.92 12.61 -0.74
CA MET A 68 21.66 13.03 -0.15
C MET A 68 20.45 12.79 -1.05
N GLU A 69 20.56 13.03 -2.36
CA GLU A 69 19.52 12.69 -3.33
C GLU A 69 19.18 11.19 -3.28
N PHE A 70 20.21 10.32 -3.23
CA PHE A 70 20.00 8.88 -3.10
C PHE A 70 19.34 8.52 -1.77
N LEU A 71 19.83 9.07 -0.65
CA LEU A 71 19.31 8.73 0.67
C LEU A 71 17.83 9.12 0.80
N GLN A 72 17.46 10.30 0.30
CA GLN A 72 16.08 10.78 0.28
C GLN A 72 15.18 9.88 -0.58
N GLY A 73 15.65 9.51 -1.78
CA GLY A 73 14.93 8.57 -2.64
C GLY A 73 14.73 7.22 -1.98
N TRP A 74 15.80 6.64 -1.43
CA TRP A 74 15.77 5.35 -0.74
C TRP A 74 14.85 5.36 0.49
N LEU A 75 14.90 6.40 1.32
CA LEU A 75 14.00 6.56 2.47
C LEU A 75 12.54 6.70 2.03
N LEU A 76 12.29 7.44 0.95
CA LEU A 76 10.94 7.63 0.40
C LEU A 76 10.38 6.30 -0.13
N GLU A 77 11.19 5.51 -0.84
CA GLU A 77 10.81 4.17 -1.30
C GLU A 77 10.54 3.21 -0.13
N LEU A 78 11.37 3.25 0.91
CA LEU A 78 11.20 2.44 2.11
C LEU A 78 9.89 2.81 2.85
N ALA A 79 9.61 4.10 3.02
CA ALA A 79 8.40 4.59 3.67
C ALA A 79 7.13 4.22 2.88
N LEU A 80 7.14 4.41 1.56
CA LEU A 80 6.03 4.02 0.69
C LEU A 80 5.76 2.51 0.70
N SER A 81 6.80 1.70 0.84
CA SER A 81 6.67 0.24 0.91
C SER A 81 6.09 -0.21 2.25
N ALA A 82 6.57 0.39 3.36
CA ALA A 82 6.10 0.08 4.72
C ALA A 82 4.62 0.46 4.92
N ASP A 83 4.20 1.63 4.44
CA ASP A 83 2.82 2.12 4.51
C ASP A 83 1.84 1.13 3.83
N ASN A 84 2.21 0.62 2.65
CA ASN A 84 1.40 -0.34 1.91
C ASN A 84 1.25 -1.67 2.65
N VAL A 85 2.36 -2.23 3.15
CA VAL A 85 2.34 -3.52 3.87
C VAL A 85 1.56 -3.40 5.18
N PHE A 86 1.69 -2.28 5.89
CA PHE A 86 0.96 -2.04 7.13
C PHE A 86 -0.56 -2.11 6.94
N VAL A 87 -1.09 -1.41 5.94
CA VAL A 87 -2.53 -1.44 5.63
C VAL A 87 -3.00 -2.87 5.33
N PHE A 88 -2.24 -3.66 4.56
CA PHE A 88 -2.59 -5.05 4.29
C PHE A 88 -2.58 -5.92 5.55
N LEU A 89 -1.56 -5.77 6.42
CA LEU A 89 -1.49 -6.51 7.68
C LEU A 89 -2.68 -6.21 8.58
N VAL A 90 -3.06 -4.93 8.73
CA VAL A 90 -4.23 -4.51 9.51
C VAL A 90 -5.51 -5.13 8.95
N ILE A 91 -5.71 -5.06 7.64
CA ILE A 91 -6.91 -5.62 6.98
C ILE A 91 -6.97 -7.15 7.16
N LEU A 92 -5.88 -7.86 6.89
CA LEU A 92 -5.83 -9.33 6.99
C LEU A 92 -6.06 -9.81 8.43
N THR A 93 -5.48 -9.09 9.41
CA THR A 93 -5.65 -9.38 10.84
C THR A 93 -7.08 -9.08 11.28
N TYR A 94 -7.65 -7.95 10.84
CA TYR A 94 -9.04 -7.56 11.14
C TYR A 94 -10.04 -8.61 10.66
N PHE A 95 -9.87 -9.16 9.46
CA PHE A 95 -10.74 -10.19 8.89
C PHE A 95 -10.35 -11.64 9.27
N ARG A 96 -9.29 -11.84 10.07
CA ARG A 96 -8.79 -13.16 10.50
C ARG A 96 -8.64 -14.15 9.33
N VAL A 97 -8.07 -13.66 8.22
CA VAL A 97 -7.96 -14.42 6.98
C VAL A 97 -7.03 -15.62 7.15
N ALA A 98 -7.52 -16.83 6.88
CA ALA A 98 -6.73 -18.06 7.00
C ALA A 98 -5.49 -18.03 6.05
N PRO A 99 -4.32 -18.52 6.50
CA PRO A 99 -3.05 -18.41 5.74
C PRO A 99 -3.10 -18.93 4.31
N GLU A 100 -3.92 -19.94 4.05
CA GLU A 100 -4.09 -20.59 2.75
C GLU A 100 -4.72 -19.68 1.69
N ILE A 101 -5.62 -18.78 2.11
CA ILE A 101 -6.30 -17.83 1.22
C ILE A 101 -5.69 -16.43 1.25
N GLN A 102 -4.76 -16.15 2.18
CA GLN A 102 -4.10 -14.85 2.30
C GLN A 102 -3.44 -14.41 0.98
N HIS A 103 -2.82 -15.33 0.24
CA HIS A 103 -2.20 -15.01 -1.06
C HIS A 103 -3.21 -14.46 -2.07
N LYS A 104 -4.40 -15.07 -2.15
CA LYS A 104 -5.46 -14.63 -3.09
C LYS A 104 -6.04 -13.28 -2.68
N VAL A 105 -6.25 -13.09 -1.37
CA VAL A 105 -6.76 -11.81 -0.84
C VAL A 105 -5.74 -10.70 -1.04
N LEU A 106 -4.46 -10.98 -0.77
CA LEU A 106 -3.36 -10.04 -0.96
C LEU A 106 -3.18 -9.68 -2.44
N PHE A 107 -3.30 -10.65 -3.34
CA PHE A 107 -3.26 -10.42 -4.79
C PHE A 107 -4.33 -9.41 -5.24
N TRP A 108 -5.59 -9.69 -4.94
CA TRP A 108 -6.69 -8.79 -5.30
C TRP A 108 -6.62 -7.45 -4.56
N GLY A 109 -6.12 -7.45 -3.33
CA GLY A 109 -5.87 -6.25 -2.54
C GLY A 109 -4.80 -5.34 -3.15
N ILE A 110 -3.64 -5.89 -3.50
CA ILE A 110 -2.54 -5.14 -4.15
C ILE A 110 -3.01 -4.62 -5.51
N MET A 111 -3.66 -5.45 -6.32
CA MET A 111 -4.19 -5.02 -7.62
C MET A 111 -5.18 -3.86 -7.47
N GLY A 112 -6.13 -3.98 -6.52
CA GLY A 112 -7.09 -2.93 -6.21
C GLY A 112 -6.43 -1.65 -5.68
N ALA A 113 -5.39 -1.77 -4.84
CA ALA A 113 -4.66 -0.65 -4.28
C ALA A 113 -3.84 0.10 -5.36
N VAL A 114 -3.18 -0.62 -6.27
CA VAL A 114 -2.42 -0.02 -7.37
C VAL A 114 -3.37 0.72 -8.32
N ILE A 115 -4.51 0.11 -8.66
CA ILE A 115 -5.52 0.75 -9.53
C ILE A 115 -6.11 1.99 -8.85
N SER A 116 -6.54 1.88 -7.58
CA SER A 116 -7.12 3.01 -6.85
C SER A 116 -6.14 4.17 -6.70
N ARG A 117 -4.86 3.85 -6.44
CA ARG A 117 -3.77 4.83 -6.41
C ARG A 117 -3.59 5.51 -7.76
N GLY A 118 -3.57 4.75 -8.86
CA GLY A 118 -3.48 5.30 -10.21
C GLY A 118 -4.65 6.25 -10.54
N VAL A 119 -5.88 5.84 -10.22
CA VAL A 119 -7.08 6.67 -10.40
C VAL A 119 -7.02 7.94 -9.55
N PHE A 120 -6.67 7.81 -8.26
CA PHE A 120 -6.58 8.95 -7.34
C PHE A 120 -5.52 9.96 -7.80
N ILE A 121 -4.35 9.48 -8.24
CA ILE A 121 -3.29 10.35 -8.79
C ILE A 121 -3.75 11.02 -10.08
N ALA A 122 -4.38 10.29 -11.00
CA ALA A 122 -4.84 10.85 -12.27
C ALA A 122 -5.90 11.94 -12.06
N ILE A 123 -6.90 11.68 -11.20
CA ILE A 123 -7.92 12.64 -10.83
C ILE A 123 -7.29 13.83 -10.10
N GLY A 124 -6.42 13.58 -9.12
CA GLY A 124 -5.72 14.62 -8.37
C GLY A 124 -4.90 15.53 -9.28
N ALA A 125 -4.13 14.96 -10.21
CA ALA A 125 -3.34 15.70 -11.19
C ALA A 125 -4.24 16.56 -12.09
N ALA A 126 -5.34 16.00 -12.62
CA ALA A 126 -6.29 16.74 -13.44
C ALA A 126 -6.99 17.86 -12.66
N ALA A 127 -7.31 17.63 -11.38
CA ALA A 127 -7.91 18.61 -10.49
C ALA A 127 -6.95 19.78 -10.19
N ILE A 128 -5.68 19.48 -9.90
CA ILE A 128 -4.64 20.48 -9.62
C ILE A 128 -4.41 21.39 -10.84
N GLN A 129 -4.39 20.82 -12.06
CA GLN A 129 -4.21 21.61 -13.28
C GLN A 129 -5.33 22.63 -13.51
N ARG A 130 -6.56 22.35 -13.06
CA ARG A 130 -7.71 23.25 -13.21
C ARG A 130 -7.89 24.18 -12.01
N PHE A 131 -7.53 23.73 -10.81
CA PHE A 131 -7.84 24.39 -9.56
C PHE A 131 -6.62 24.38 -8.62
N HIS A 132 -5.79 25.41 -8.72
CA HIS A 132 -4.60 25.56 -7.87
C HIS A 132 -4.91 25.58 -6.37
N TRP A 133 -6.12 26.00 -5.97
CA TRP A 133 -6.56 25.97 -4.57
C TRP A 133 -6.73 24.57 -4.00
N VAL A 134 -6.89 23.55 -4.85
CA VAL A 134 -7.00 22.13 -4.45
C VAL A 134 -5.71 21.66 -3.78
N LEU A 135 -4.55 22.22 -4.14
CA LEU A 135 -3.28 21.92 -3.46
C LEU A 135 -3.32 22.33 -1.99
N TYR A 136 -3.83 23.52 -1.68
CA TYR A 136 -3.95 23.98 -0.30
C TYR A 136 -4.97 23.14 0.48
N LEU A 137 -6.09 22.76 -0.16
CA LEU A 137 -7.08 21.88 0.47
C LEU A 137 -6.50 20.49 0.75
N LEU A 138 -5.83 19.88 -0.22
CA LEU A 138 -5.21 18.56 -0.07
C LEU A 138 -4.11 18.59 0.99
N GLY A 139 -3.25 19.62 0.97
CA GLY A 139 -2.21 19.83 1.97
C GLY A 139 -2.77 20.02 3.38
N ALA A 140 -3.79 20.86 3.54
CA ALA A 140 -4.47 21.04 4.82
C ALA A 140 -5.13 19.74 5.31
N PHE A 141 -5.76 18.98 4.40
CA PHE A 141 -6.34 17.68 4.72
C PHE A 141 -5.29 16.65 5.18
N LEU A 142 -4.11 16.63 4.55
CA LEU A 142 -3.00 15.75 4.95
C LEU A 142 -2.44 16.15 6.32
N VAL A 143 -2.21 17.44 6.56
CA VAL A 143 -1.77 17.95 7.87
C VAL A 143 -2.79 17.62 8.95
N PHE A 144 -4.08 17.84 8.68
CA PHE A 144 -5.15 17.51 9.62
C PHE A 144 -5.17 16.01 9.94
N THR A 145 -5.07 15.15 8.93
CA THR A 145 -5.03 13.69 9.13
C THR A 145 -3.81 13.27 9.91
N ALA A 146 -2.62 13.82 9.61
CA ALA A 146 -1.39 13.53 10.32
C ALA A 146 -1.49 13.93 11.81
N ILE A 147 -2.00 15.13 12.11
CA ILE A 147 -2.26 15.59 13.48
C ILE A 147 -3.28 14.66 14.16
N LYS A 148 -4.36 14.29 13.48
CA LYS A 148 -5.38 13.40 14.03
C LYS A 148 -4.82 12.02 14.40
N ILE A 149 -3.91 11.46 13.59
CA ILE A 149 -3.24 10.19 13.89
C ILE A 149 -2.28 10.35 15.08
N LEU A 150 -1.53 11.46 15.14
CA LEU A 150 -0.62 11.77 16.25
C LEU A 150 -1.34 12.00 17.59
N VAL A 151 -2.56 12.56 17.55
CA VAL A 151 -3.36 12.90 18.74
C VAL A 151 -4.35 11.79 19.12
N GLN A 152 -4.56 10.79 18.26
CA GLN A 152 -5.34 9.60 18.62
C GLN A 152 -4.53 8.71 19.58
N GLU A 153 -4.67 8.97 20.87
CA GLU A 153 -4.32 8.02 21.93
C GLU A 153 -5.19 6.76 21.83
N ASP A 154 -4.62 5.61 22.19
CA ASP A 154 -5.17 4.25 22.23
C ASP A 154 -6.52 4.11 22.99
N LYS A 155 -7.57 4.78 22.50
CA LYS A 155 -8.94 4.47 22.88
C LYS A 155 -9.35 3.26 22.05
N PRO A 156 -9.85 2.17 22.67
CA PRO A 156 -10.41 1.05 21.91
C PRO A 156 -11.50 1.61 21.01
N MET A 157 -11.21 1.67 19.71
CA MET A 157 -12.14 2.22 18.74
C MET A 157 -13.36 1.31 18.72
N ASP A 158 -14.46 1.77 19.31
CA ASP A 158 -15.75 1.10 19.27
C ASP A 158 -16.17 0.91 17.79
N PRO A 159 -16.06 -0.30 17.22
CA PRO A 159 -16.06 -0.55 15.76
C PRO A 159 -17.38 -0.24 15.06
N SER A 160 -18.40 0.14 15.81
CA SER A 160 -19.78 0.35 15.41
C SER A 160 -20.09 1.79 14.95
N ARG A 161 -19.16 2.74 15.13
CA ARG A 161 -19.35 4.17 14.80
C ARG A 161 -18.64 4.68 13.53
N ASN A 162 -17.79 3.89 12.88
CA ASN A 162 -17.03 4.38 11.73
C ASN A 162 -17.89 4.41 10.45
N LEU A 163 -18.12 5.61 9.90
CA LEU A 163 -18.96 5.85 8.70
C LEU A 163 -18.54 4.99 7.51
N VAL A 164 -17.24 4.75 7.37
CA VAL A 164 -16.65 3.91 6.32
C VAL A 164 -17.09 2.46 6.47
N LEU A 165 -17.19 1.96 7.71
CA LEU A 165 -17.65 0.59 8.01
C LEU A 165 -19.15 0.44 7.75
N ARG A 166 -19.95 1.49 8.00
CA ARG A 166 -21.38 1.51 7.64
C ARG A 166 -21.60 1.55 6.13
N ALA A 167 -20.82 2.34 5.40
CA ALA A 167 -20.88 2.39 3.93
C ALA A 167 -20.47 1.04 3.32
N PHE A 168 -19.42 0.42 3.86
CA PHE A 168 -18.97 -0.90 3.43
C PHE A 168 -19.99 -2.01 3.74
N ARG A 169 -20.60 -2.00 4.94
CA ARG A 169 -21.72 -2.90 5.31
C ARG A 169 -22.98 -2.70 4.46
N ARG A 170 -23.15 -1.54 3.83
CA ARG A 170 -24.30 -1.25 2.95
C ARG A 170 -24.10 -1.77 1.53
N LEU A 171 -22.84 -1.83 1.08
CA LEU A 171 -22.45 -2.30 -0.25
C LEU A 171 -22.15 -3.80 -0.26
N VAL A 172 -21.76 -4.37 0.87
CA VAL A 172 -21.48 -5.80 1.03
C VAL A 172 -22.42 -6.38 2.09
N PRO A 173 -23.38 -7.26 1.72
CA PRO A 173 -24.23 -7.91 2.71
C PRO A 173 -23.37 -8.84 3.58
N MET A 174 -23.13 -8.43 4.83
CA MET A 174 -22.55 -9.28 5.87
C MET A 174 -23.65 -9.66 6.85
N THR A 175 -23.87 -10.96 7.04
CA THR A 175 -24.68 -11.50 8.13
C THR A 175 -23.96 -11.29 9.48
N PRO A 176 -24.69 -10.94 10.57
CA PRO A 176 -24.10 -10.71 11.89
C PRO A 176 -23.49 -11.94 12.55
N ASP A 177 -23.87 -13.14 12.12
CA ASP A 177 -23.45 -14.39 12.72
C ASP A 177 -22.49 -15.16 11.82
N PHE A 178 -21.28 -15.40 12.34
CA PHE A 178 -20.36 -16.40 11.80
C PHE A 178 -20.95 -17.79 12.08
N VAL A 179 -21.55 -18.40 11.05
CA VAL A 179 -21.83 -19.85 11.05
C VAL A 179 -21.07 -20.47 9.90
N ASP A 180 -19.95 -21.09 10.28
CA ASP A 180 -19.33 -22.27 9.69
C ASP A 180 -19.08 -22.30 8.15
N ALA A 181 -17.81 -22.12 7.79
CA ALA A 181 -17.09 -22.75 6.67
C ALA A 181 -17.80 -23.01 5.31
N LYS A 182 -18.73 -22.15 4.85
CA LYS A 182 -19.25 -22.20 3.46
C LYS A 182 -19.40 -20.80 2.87
N PHE A 183 -18.78 -20.58 1.70
CA PHE A 183 -18.76 -19.29 0.98
C PHE A 183 -20.13 -18.94 0.34
N PHE A 184 -21.07 -19.87 0.29
CA PHE A 184 -22.46 -19.64 -0.09
C PHE A 184 -23.38 -20.51 0.79
N ALA A 185 -24.15 -19.89 1.67
CA ALA A 185 -25.28 -20.53 2.34
C ALA A 185 -26.57 -20.03 1.69
N ARG A 186 -27.27 -20.94 1.01
CA ARG A 186 -28.64 -20.73 0.56
C ARG A 186 -29.53 -20.99 1.76
N HIS A 187 -30.13 -19.95 2.31
CA HIS A 187 -31.21 -20.13 3.27
C HIS A 187 -32.47 -20.53 2.50
N GLU A 188 -33.05 -21.67 2.84
CA GLU A 188 -34.29 -22.16 2.24
C GLU A 188 -35.45 -21.20 2.53
N GLY A 189 -36.15 -20.75 1.48
CA GLY A 189 -37.60 -20.57 1.56
C GLY A 189 -38.22 -19.16 1.55
N ARG A 190 -37.57 -18.12 1.00
CA ARG A 190 -38.18 -16.98 0.26
C ARG A 190 -37.15 -15.90 -0.03
#